data_AF-A0A7Z1PX35-F1
#
_entry.id   AF-A0A7Z1PX35-F1
#
_cell.length_a   1.000
_cell.length_b   1.000
_cell.length_c   1.000
_cell.angle_alpha   90.00
_cell.angle_beta   90.00
_cell.angle_gamma   90.00
#
_symmetry.space_group_name_H-M   'P 1'
#
loop_
_entity.id
_entity.type
_entity.pdbx_description
1 polymer ?
#
loop_
_entity_poly.entity_id
_entity_poly.type
_entity_poly.pdbx_seq_one_letter_code
_entity_poly.pdbx_strand_id
1 'polypeptide(L)'
;GEFVKSYYDPSIDKILNPCDARCAAWDLWRECLTLPDFDNAANTLIPMGTKEDPFWQGSGRTIFAEAAYLMRNDSDRSYSKLVDTLLSIKIEKLRTFLKDSPAANLVEEKIEKTAISIRAVLTNYVKAVRYLQGIERNGEPFTIRDWMRGVREDQKNGWLFISSNADTHASLKPVISMWLSIAIRGLLAMGENRNRRVWYFCDEIPTLHKLPDLVEIVPEARKFGGCYVFGIQSSTQMEDIYGEKAAATLLDVMNTRVFFRSPSYKIADYVAHEIGEKEILKASEQYSYGADPVRDGVSTGKEMERVTLVSYSDIQSLPDLTCYVTLPGPYPAVKLALKYQERPKVAPEFIPREMNPEAESRLNAVLAAREAEGRQMASLFEPDAEKVAPAAAERQAEQPQQPQQPQQPQQPQQPQQPQQPQQPQQPQQPQQPQQPQQPQQPQSTVAGDKKSATAGTAVNTPTGGVGQELKMKPEDDEQPLPPGINESGEVVDMAAYEAWQAEQELNTQQQMQRREEVNINVHRDRGEDVEPGDDF
;
A
#
# COMPACT_ATOMS: atom_id res chain seq x y z
N GLY A 1 -17.79 -12.41 -10.26
CA GLY A 1 -18.92 -12.19 -9.32
C GLY A 1 -19.10 -13.35 -8.37
N GLU A 2 -18.02 -13.91 -7.84
CA GLU A 2 -18.07 -15.10 -6.99
C GLU A 2 -18.77 -14.85 -5.65
N PHE A 3 -18.52 -13.68 -5.03
CA PHE A 3 -19.23 -13.24 -3.83
C PHE A 3 -20.73 -13.02 -4.08
N VAL A 4 -21.10 -12.44 -5.23
CA VAL A 4 -22.51 -12.25 -5.61
C VAL A 4 -23.23 -13.60 -5.65
N LYS A 5 -22.62 -14.60 -6.27
CA LYS A 5 -23.18 -15.95 -6.40
C LYS A 5 -23.53 -16.60 -5.06
N SER A 6 -22.76 -16.30 -4.01
CA SER A 6 -22.84 -17.01 -2.72
C SER A 6 -23.50 -16.19 -1.60
N TYR A 7 -23.53 -14.86 -1.71
CA TYR A 7 -23.97 -13.98 -0.63
C TYR A 7 -25.05 -12.97 -1.01
N TYR A 8 -25.36 -12.79 -2.29
CA TYR A 8 -26.29 -11.75 -2.73
C TYR A 8 -27.74 -12.01 -2.29
N ASP A 9 -28.30 -11.05 -1.58
CA ASP A 9 -29.70 -10.96 -1.16
C ASP A 9 -30.37 -9.74 -1.84
N PRO A 10 -31.26 -9.95 -2.84
CA PRO A 10 -31.87 -8.87 -3.61
C PRO A 10 -32.76 -7.93 -2.78
N SER A 11 -33.14 -8.31 -1.56
CA SER A 11 -34.00 -7.49 -0.69
C SER A 11 -33.26 -6.31 -0.05
N ILE A 12 -31.95 -6.47 0.20
CA ILE A 12 -31.14 -5.50 0.96
C ILE A 12 -29.86 -5.09 0.21
N ASP A 13 -29.30 -5.97 -0.62
CA ASP A 13 -28.01 -5.77 -1.27
C ASP A 13 -28.14 -4.99 -2.58
N LYS A 14 -27.05 -4.34 -2.96
CA LYS A 14 -26.95 -3.55 -4.19
C LYS A 14 -25.77 -4.02 -5.02
N ILE A 15 -25.94 -4.05 -6.34
CA ILE A 15 -24.88 -4.40 -7.29
C ILE A 15 -24.53 -3.15 -8.10
N LEU A 16 -23.24 -2.88 -8.22
CA LEU A 16 -22.68 -1.88 -9.13
C LEU A 16 -21.78 -2.60 -10.13
N ASN A 17 -22.35 -2.86 -11.31
CA ASN A 17 -21.66 -3.42 -12.47
C ASN A 17 -22.40 -2.94 -13.72
N PRO A 18 -21.85 -2.02 -14.53
CA PRO A 18 -22.58 -1.41 -15.63
C PRO A 18 -23.12 -2.40 -16.67
N CYS A 19 -22.49 -3.58 -16.77
CA CYS A 19 -22.88 -4.65 -17.69
C CYS A 19 -23.85 -5.67 -17.08
N ASP A 20 -24.17 -5.59 -15.78
CA ASP A 20 -25.14 -6.47 -15.12
C ASP A 20 -26.55 -5.84 -15.13
N ALA A 21 -27.57 -6.61 -15.49
CA ALA A 21 -28.96 -6.15 -15.55
C ALA A 21 -29.49 -5.70 -14.17
N ARG A 22 -28.92 -6.23 -13.08
CA ARG A 22 -29.25 -5.88 -11.68
C ARG A 22 -28.49 -4.66 -11.17
N CYS A 23 -27.70 -4.00 -12.02
CA CYS A 23 -26.97 -2.78 -11.62
C CYS A 23 -27.95 -1.76 -11.04
N ALA A 24 -27.66 -1.27 -9.85
CA ALA A 24 -28.42 -0.18 -9.25
C ALA A 24 -28.38 1.04 -10.19
N ALA A 25 -29.49 1.80 -10.20
CA ALA A 25 -29.62 3.04 -10.97
C ALA A 25 -28.79 4.17 -10.34
N TRP A 26 -27.47 3.99 -10.31
CA TRP A 26 -26.55 4.95 -9.72
C TRP A 26 -26.66 6.29 -10.45
N ASP A 27 -26.87 7.37 -9.70
CA ASP A 27 -27.07 8.73 -10.24
C ASP A 27 -25.91 9.64 -9.80
N LEU A 28 -25.01 9.93 -10.75
CA LEU A 28 -23.85 10.81 -10.57
C LEU A 28 -24.25 12.19 -10.00
N TRP A 29 -25.35 12.77 -10.46
CA TRP A 29 -25.79 14.11 -10.08
C TRP A 29 -26.48 14.18 -8.72
N ARG A 30 -26.96 13.03 -8.22
CA ARG A 30 -27.40 12.88 -6.83
C ARG A 30 -26.24 12.52 -5.92
N GLU A 31 -25.25 11.77 -6.41
CA GLU A 31 -24.02 11.43 -5.67
C GLU A 31 -23.15 12.66 -5.40
N CYS A 32 -22.99 13.55 -6.38
CA CYS A 32 -22.20 14.77 -6.26
C CYS A 32 -23.13 15.98 -6.01
N LEU A 33 -23.04 16.61 -4.83
CA LEU A 33 -23.90 17.76 -4.48
C LEU A 33 -23.27 19.11 -4.82
N THR A 34 -21.94 19.17 -4.80
CA THR A 34 -21.14 20.36 -4.98
C THR A 34 -20.09 20.13 -6.06
N LEU A 35 -19.53 21.20 -6.64
CA LEU A 35 -18.46 21.08 -7.64
C LEU A 35 -17.24 20.28 -7.11
N PRO A 36 -16.76 20.46 -5.86
CA PRO A 36 -15.72 19.62 -5.29
C PRO A 36 -16.03 18.11 -5.28
N ASP A 37 -17.31 17.72 -5.18
CA ASP A 37 -17.68 16.31 -5.28
C ASP A 37 -17.47 15.77 -6.70
N PHE A 38 -17.72 16.58 -7.73
CA PHE A 38 -17.43 16.25 -9.12
C PHE A 38 -15.93 16.22 -9.38
N ASP A 39 -15.15 17.14 -8.80
CA ASP A 39 -13.69 17.13 -8.89
C ASP A 39 -13.10 15.84 -8.28
N ASN A 40 -13.62 15.42 -7.12
CA ASN A 40 -13.20 14.17 -6.48
C ASN A 40 -13.53 12.95 -7.36
N ALA A 41 -14.72 12.90 -7.96
CA ALA A 41 -15.07 11.85 -8.91
C ALA A 41 -14.15 11.86 -10.14
N ALA A 42 -13.84 13.05 -10.67
CA ALA A 42 -12.94 13.23 -11.82
C ALA A 42 -11.52 12.76 -11.52
N ASN A 43 -11.01 13.02 -10.30
CA ASN A 43 -9.67 12.65 -9.86
C ASN A 43 -9.41 11.13 -9.96
N THR A 44 -10.44 10.33 -9.71
CA THR A 44 -10.35 8.87 -9.77
C THR A 44 -10.71 8.32 -11.15
N LEU A 45 -11.70 8.93 -11.82
CA LEU A 45 -12.09 8.54 -13.17
C LEU A 45 -10.93 8.72 -14.17
N ILE A 46 -10.20 9.83 -14.05
CA ILE A 46 -9.05 10.18 -14.88
C ILE A 46 -7.79 10.13 -13.99
N PRO A 47 -7.04 9.03 -13.95
CA PRO A 47 -5.86 8.90 -13.11
C PRO A 47 -4.74 9.81 -13.59
N MET A 48 -3.91 10.30 -12.65
CA MET A 48 -2.67 11.01 -12.98
C MET A 48 -1.56 9.99 -13.24
N GLY A 49 -0.94 10.07 -14.41
CA GLY A 49 0.27 9.32 -14.71
C GLY A 49 1.48 9.89 -13.95
N THR A 50 2.49 9.05 -13.70
CA THR A 50 3.75 9.48 -13.07
C THR A 50 4.75 10.08 -14.07
N LYS A 51 4.56 9.80 -15.37
CA LYS A 51 5.48 10.21 -16.46
C LYS A 51 4.88 11.23 -17.42
N GLU A 52 3.56 11.32 -17.48
CA GLU A 52 2.85 12.23 -18.37
C GLU A 52 2.72 13.61 -17.71
N ASP A 53 2.71 14.68 -18.51
CA ASP A 53 2.56 16.04 -18.00
C ASP A 53 1.18 16.20 -17.31
N PRO A 54 1.14 16.53 -16.00
CA PRO A 54 -0.08 16.65 -15.21
C PRO A 54 -1.11 17.62 -15.80
N PHE A 55 -0.67 18.57 -16.64
CA PHE A 55 -1.56 19.52 -17.31
C PHE A 55 -2.65 18.82 -18.12
N TRP A 56 -2.34 17.73 -18.82
CA TRP A 56 -3.30 17.06 -19.72
C TRP A 56 -4.43 16.37 -18.96
N GLN A 57 -4.08 15.58 -17.94
CA GLN A 57 -5.06 14.89 -17.09
C GLN A 57 -5.79 15.88 -16.19
N GLY A 58 -5.09 16.89 -15.66
CA GLY A 58 -5.69 17.98 -14.89
C GLY A 58 -6.77 18.71 -15.70
N SER A 59 -6.46 19.09 -16.93
CA SER A 59 -7.42 19.74 -17.83
C SER A 59 -8.61 18.83 -18.15
N GLY A 60 -8.38 17.53 -18.38
CA GLY A 60 -9.44 16.54 -18.59
C GLY A 60 -10.36 16.41 -17.36
N ARG A 61 -9.80 16.42 -16.15
CA ARG A 61 -10.57 16.39 -14.90
C ARG A 61 -11.46 17.61 -14.76
N THR A 62 -10.90 18.81 -14.96
CA THR A 62 -11.66 20.07 -14.89
C THR A 62 -12.81 20.10 -15.91
N ILE A 63 -12.55 19.70 -17.16
CA ILE A 63 -13.60 19.65 -18.18
C ILE A 63 -14.71 18.66 -17.79
N PHE A 64 -14.36 17.47 -17.31
CA PHE A 64 -15.34 16.49 -16.88
C PHE A 64 -16.18 17.00 -15.70
N ALA A 65 -15.54 17.56 -14.68
CA ALA A 65 -16.22 18.05 -13.47
C ALA A 65 -17.18 19.20 -13.78
N GLU A 66 -16.72 20.22 -14.51
CA GLU A 66 -17.53 21.37 -14.91
C GLU A 66 -18.69 20.95 -15.83
N ALA A 67 -18.43 20.10 -16.83
CA ALA A 67 -19.48 19.64 -17.73
C ALA A 67 -20.56 18.83 -16.98
N ALA A 68 -20.16 17.93 -16.09
CA ALA A 68 -21.08 17.14 -15.29
C ALA A 68 -21.88 18.02 -14.31
N TYR A 69 -21.22 19.01 -13.70
CA TYR A 69 -21.84 19.97 -12.79
C TYR A 69 -22.88 20.86 -13.50
N LEU A 70 -22.55 21.42 -14.66
CA LEU A 70 -23.49 22.21 -15.46
C LEU A 70 -24.70 21.38 -15.90
N MET A 71 -24.46 20.15 -16.38
CA MET A 71 -25.51 19.24 -16.84
C MET A 71 -26.49 18.84 -15.72
N ARG A 72 -26.15 19.06 -14.45
CA ARG A 72 -27.05 18.82 -13.32
C ARG A 72 -28.39 19.56 -13.45
N ASN A 73 -28.35 20.76 -14.05
CA ASN A 73 -29.50 21.65 -14.21
C ASN A 73 -30.31 21.37 -15.49
N ASP A 74 -29.83 20.46 -16.34
CA ASP A 74 -30.54 20.07 -17.55
C ASP A 74 -31.74 19.16 -17.21
N SER A 75 -32.90 19.44 -17.78
CA SER A 75 -34.11 18.64 -17.57
C SER A 75 -34.03 17.23 -18.21
N ASP A 76 -33.17 17.06 -19.22
CA ASP A 76 -32.93 15.84 -19.98
C ASP A 76 -31.55 15.21 -19.68
N ARG A 77 -30.97 15.50 -18.50
CA ARG A 77 -29.67 14.95 -18.10
C ARG A 77 -29.66 13.42 -18.16
N SER A 78 -28.60 12.85 -18.74
CA SER A 78 -28.40 11.41 -18.88
C SER A 78 -26.94 11.10 -19.17
N TYR A 79 -26.50 9.87 -18.88
CA TYR A 79 -25.13 9.46 -19.22
C TYR A 79 -24.89 9.52 -20.73
N SER A 80 -25.91 9.27 -21.55
CA SER A 80 -25.81 9.41 -23.01
C SER A 80 -25.53 10.85 -23.41
N LYS A 81 -26.27 11.82 -22.85
CA LYS A 81 -26.04 13.25 -23.11
C LYS A 81 -24.65 13.69 -22.64
N LEU A 82 -24.22 13.24 -21.46
CA LEU A 82 -22.91 13.58 -20.89
C LEU A 82 -21.77 13.11 -21.81
N VAL A 83 -21.80 11.84 -22.20
CA VAL A 83 -20.80 11.25 -23.10
C VAL A 83 -20.86 11.90 -24.49
N ASP A 84 -22.05 12.13 -25.07
CA ASP A 84 -22.22 12.78 -26.36
C ASP A 84 -21.73 14.25 -26.37
N THR A 85 -21.75 14.90 -25.21
CA THR A 85 -21.28 16.29 -25.05
C THR A 85 -19.76 16.32 -24.91
N LEU A 86 -19.21 15.51 -24.00
CA LEU A 86 -17.77 15.43 -23.73
C LEU A 86 -16.97 14.87 -24.92
N LEU A 87 -17.53 13.87 -25.62
CA LEU A 87 -16.86 13.22 -26.75
C LEU A 87 -17.33 13.77 -28.12
N SER A 88 -18.12 14.84 -28.14
CA SER A 88 -18.71 15.44 -29.35
C SER A 88 -17.72 15.60 -30.50
N ILE A 89 -18.03 15.08 -31.70
CA ILE A 89 -17.16 15.23 -32.88
C ILE A 89 -16.86 16.70 -33.22
N LYS A 90 -17.74 17.64 -32.87
CA LYS A 90 -17.48 19.08 -33.07
C LYS A 90 -17.06 19.72 -31.76
N ILE A 91 -15.88 20.35 -31.74
CA ILE A 91 -15.35 21.05 -30.56
C ILE A 91 -16.23 22.25 -30.20
N GLU A 92 -16.90 22.85 -31.19
CA GLU A 92 -17.80 23.98 -31.04
C GLU A 92 -18.95 23.67 -30.09
N LYS A 93 -19.47 22.43 -30.11
CA LYS A 93 -20.53 22.01 -29.19
C LYS A 93 -20.04 21.98 -27.75
N LEU A 94 -18.83 21.47 -27.52
CA LEU A 94 -18.21 21.44 -26.19
C LEU A 94 -17.87 22.86 -25.71
N ARG A 95 -17.32 23.72 -26.58
CA ARG A 95 -17.09 25.14 -26.32
C ARG A 95 -18.37 25.87 -25.91
N THR A 96 -19.44 25.65 -26.67
CA THR A 96 -20.74 26.28 -26.39
C THR A 96 -21.29 25.84 -25.04
N PHE A 97 -21.14 24.55 -24.70
CA PHE A 97 -21.60 24.02 -23.44
C PHE A 97 -20.79 24.54 -22.23
N LEU A 98 -19.47 24.73 -22.40
CA LEU A 98 -18.57 25.17 -21.34
C LEU A 98 -18.37 26.69 -21.26
N LYS A 99 -19.03 27.47 -22.12
CA LYS A 99 -18.74 28.90 -22.35
C LYS A 99 -18.67 29.75 -21.09
N ASP A 100 -19.57 29.48 -20.13
CA ASP A 100 -19.69 30.26 -18.90
C ASP A 100 -19.01 29.57 -17.69
N SER A 101 -18.15 28.57 -17.95
CA SER A 101 -17.40 27.85 -16.93
C SER A 101 -15.91 28.20 -16.95
N PRO A 102 -15.19 27.99 -15.83
CA PRO A 102 -13.73 28.07 -15.80
C PRO A 102 -13.03 27.18 -16.84
N ALA A 103 -13.66 26.08 -17.26
CA ALA A 103 -13.13 25.16 -18.27
C ALA A 103 -13.20 25.71 -19.71
N ALA A 104 -13.89 26.83 -19.96
CA ALA A 104 -13.98 27.44 -21.30
C ALA A 104 -12.60 27.69 -21.93
N ASN A 105 -11.66 28.17 -21.12
CA ASN A 105 -10.30 28.51 -21.53
C ASN A 105 -9.52 27.29 -22.03
N LEU A 106 -9.87 26.07 -21.58
CA LEU A 106 -9.22 24.81 -21.96
C LEU A 106 -9.69 24.25 -23.30
N VAL A 107 -10.78 24.80 -23.82
CA VAL A 107 -11.38 24.38 -25.09
C VAL A 107 -11.43 25.50 -26.11
N GLU A 108 -10.82 26.66 -25.88
CA GLU A 108 -10.86 27.83 -26.78
C GLU A 108 -10.36 27.55 -28.21
N GLU A 109 -10.81 28.39 -29.16
CA GLU A 109 -10.39 28.32 -30.58
C GLU A 109 -8.90 28.59 -30.78
N LYS A 110 -8.34 29.51 -29.99
CA LYS A 110 -6.93 29.90 -30.09
C LYS A 110 -5.95 28.79 -29.69
N ILE A 111 -6.42 27.78 -28.96
CA ILE A 111 -5.60 26.67 -28.44
C ILE A 111 -6.05 25.31 -29.00
N GLU A 112 -6.49 25.27 -30.25
CA GLU A 112 -7.09 24.09 -30.87
C GLU A 112 -6.22 22.83 -30.76
N LYS A 113 -4.90 22.91 -30.99
CA LYS A 113 -3.99 21.76 -30.83
C LYS A 113 -3.98 21.21 -29.40
N THR A 114 -3.93 22.10 -28.41
CA THR A 114 -3.97 21.74 -26.98
C THR A 114 -5.32 21.12 -26.62
N ALA A 115 -6.43 21.68 -27.11
CA ALA A 115 -7.77 21.16 -26.90
C ALA A 115 -7.93 19.74 -27.49
N ILE A 116 -7.34 19.46 -28.65
CA ILE A 116 -7.32 18.11 -29.25
C ILE A 116 -6.62 17.10 -28.31
N SER A 117 -5.45 17.46 -27.75
CA SER A 117 -4.73 16.59 -26.80
C SER A 117 -5.52 16.33 -25.52
N ILE A 118 -6.10 17.37 -24.91
CA ILE A 118 -6.94 17.23 -23.70
C ILE A 118 -8.13 16.31 -23.99
N ARG A 119 -8.72 16.42 -25.19
CA ARG A 119 -9.81 15.56 -25.63
C ARG A 119 -9.42 14.11 -25.83
N ALA A 120 -8.20 13.82 -26.28
CA ALA A 120 -7.72 12.45 -26.36
C ALA A 120 -7.70 11.80 -24.96
N VAL A 121 -7.25 12.54 -23.94
CA VAL A 121 -7.30 12.11 -22.53
C VAL A 121 -8.74 11.87 -22.08
N LEU A 122 -9.65 12.81 -22.30
CA LEU A 122 -11.07 12.62 -21.99
C LEU A 122 -11.64 11.38 -22.68
N THR A 123 -11.34 11.18 -23.95
CA THR A 123 -11.83 10.02 -24.73
C THR A 123 -11.35 8.70 -24.13
N ASN A 124 -10.11 8.63 -23.68
CA ASN A 124 -9.54 7.40 -23.10
C ASN A 124 -10.26 6.95 -21.82
N TYR A 125 -10.66 7.88 -20.97
CA TYR A 125 -11.22 7.56 -19.64
C TYR A 125 -12.74 7.70 -19.58
N VAL A 126 -13.30 8.78 -20.13
CA VAL A 126 -14.75 9.06 -20.11
C VAL A 126 -15.53 8.07 -20.96
N LYS A 127 -14.90 7.40 -21.94
CA LYS A 127 -15.59 6.32 -22.67
C LYS A 127 -16.12 5.22 -21.75
N ALA A 128 -15.55 5.00 -20.56
CA ALA A 128 -16.08 4.04 -19.60
C ALA A 128 -17.46 4.45 -19.03
N VAL A 129 -17.74 5.76 -18.95
CA VAL A 129 -19.05 6.29 -18.50
C VAL A 129 -20.18 5.86 -19.45
N ARG A 130 -19.88 5.52 -20.70
CA ARG A 130 -20.89 5.04 -21.67
C ARG A 130 -21.60 3.78 -21.21
N TYR A 131 -20.94 2.92 -20.44
CA TYR A 131 -21.55 1.68 -19.96
C TYR A 131 -22.62 1.94 -18.90
N LEU A 132 -22.64 3.14 -18.29
CA LEU A 132 -23.70 3.57 -17.38
C LEU A 132 -24.97 4.00 -18.13
N GLN A 133 -24.92 4.19 -19.44
CA GLN A 133 -26.10 4.60 -20.21
C GLN A 133 -27.24 3.61 -20.03
N GLY A 134 -28.40 4.11 -19.62
CA GLY A 134 -29.64 3.37 -19.44
C GLY A 134 -29.81 2.77 -18.04
N ILE A 135 -28.80 2.80 -17.15
CA ILE A 135 -29.00 2.34 -15.76
C ILE A 135 -29.99 3.24 -15.03
N GLU A 136 -30.19 4.47 -15.51
CA GLU A 136 -31.17 5.41 -14.96
C GLU A 136 -32.61 4.84 -15.02
N ARG A 137 -32.84 3.80 -15.83
CA ARG A 137 -34.13 3.12 -15.99
C ARG A 137 -34.29 1.87 -15.10
N ASN A 138 -33.25 1.48 -14.36
CA ASN A 138 -33.24 0.26 -13.55
C ASN A 138 -34.01 0.38 -12.22
N GLY A 139 -34.77 1.44 -12.02
CA GLY A 139 -35.60 1.66 -10.84
C GLY A 139 -35.30 2.98 -10.14
N GLU A 140 -35.41 2.99 -8.81
CA GLU A 140 -35.18 4.19 -8.00
C GLU A 140 -33.70 4.63 -8.05
N PRO A 141 -33.43 5.94 -8.17
CA PRO A 141 -32.07 6.46 -8.18
C PRO A 141 -31.30 6.07 -6.92
N PHE A 142 -30.08 5.58 -7.12
CA PHE A 142 -29.19 5.09 -6.09
C PHE A 142 -27.97 5.99 -5.95
N THR A 143 -27.53 6.23 -4.71
CA THR A 143 -26.23 6.86 -4.42
C THR A 143 -25.54 6.04 -3.34
N ILE A 144 -24.23 5.90 -3.46
CA ILE A 144 -23.37 5.25 -2.47
C ILE A 144 -23.41 6.07 -1.18
N ARG A 145 -23.30 7.41 -1.27
CA ARG A 145 -23.36 8.32 -0.12
C ARG A 145 -24.63 8.14 0.71
N ASP A 146 -25.81 8.21 0.10
CA ASP A 146 -27.06 8.14 0.88
C ASP A 146 -27.33 6.72 1.37
N TRP A 147 -26.92 5.70 0.60
CA TRP A 147 -26.96 4.31 1.05
C TRP A 147 -26.09 4.07 2.28
N MET A 148 -24.84 4.56 2.28
CA MET A 148 -23.95 4.47 3.43
C MET A 148 -24.47 5.27 4.63
N ARG A 149 -25.00 6.48 4.43
CA ARG A 149 -25.61 7.27 5.52
C ARG A 149 -26.90 6.67 6.06
N GLY A 150 -27.62 5.91 5.23
CA GLY A 150 -28.86 5.23 5.60
C GLY A 150 -28.67 3.95 6.41
N VAL A 151 -27.42 3.55 6.68
CA VAL A 151 -27.07 2.37 7.50
C VAL A 151 -27.66 2.53 8.89
N ARG A 152 -28.39 1.50 9.33
CA ARG A 152 -29.04 1.46 10.65
C ARG A 152 -28.25 0.58 11.60
N GLU A 153 -28.06 1.04 12.83
CA GLU A 153 -27.24 0.30 13.81
C GLU A 153 -28.01 -0.84 14.48
N ASP A 154 -29.33 -0.82 14.42
CA ASP A 154 -30.25 -1.79 15.02
C ASP A 154 -30.76 -2.87 14.05
N GLN A 155 -30.42 -2.79 12.76
CA GLN A 155 -30.92 -3.68 11.72
C GLN A 155 -29.81 -4.28 10.87
N LYS A 156 -30.13 -5.39 10.19
CA LYS A 156 -29.24 -5.98 9.19
C LYS A 156 -29.10 -5.01 8.02
N ASN A 157 -27.88 -4.57 7.75
CA ASN A 157 -27.54 -3.76 6.58
C ASN A 157 -27.11 -4.67 5.42
N GLY A 158 -27.40 -4.22 4.20
CA GLY A 158 -27.00 -4.92 2.97
C GLY A 158 -25.54 -4.72 2.62
N TRP A 159 -25.08 -5.46 1.62
CA TRP A 159 -23.77 -5.36 1.01
C TRP A 159 -23.84 -4.58 -0.31
N LEU A 160 -22.78 -3.85 -0.60
CA LEU A 160 -22.56 -3.22 -1.90
C LEU A 160 -21.55 -4.04 -2.69
N PHE A 161 -22.02 -4.75 -3.70
CA PHE A 161 -21.17 -5.53 -4.59
C PHE A 161 -20.72 -4.67 -5.77
N ILE A 162 -19.49 -4.17 -5.73
CA ILE A 162 -18.85 -3.55 -6.89
C ILE A 162 -18.13 -4.67 -7.65
N SER A 163 -18.54 -4.95 -8.88
CA SER A 163 -18.01 -6.09 -9.64
C SER A 163 -17.75 -5.79 -11.11
N SER A 164 -16.89 -6.60 -11.70
CA SER A 164 -16.67 -6.68 -13.14
C SER A 164 -16.36 -8.11 -13.56
N ASN A 165 -16.51 -8.38 -14.85
CA ASN A 165 -16.09 -9.63 -15.47
C ASN A 165 -14.69 -9.43 -16.05
N ALA A 166 -13.89 -10.49 -16.13
CA ALA A 166 -12.50 -10.43 -16.63
C ALA A 166 -12.41 -9.72 -18.00
N ASP A 167 -13.34 -10.06 -18.91
CA ASP A 167 -13.36 -9.55 -20.28
C ASP A 167 -13.71 -8.05 -20.36
N THR A 168 -14.51 -7.56 -19.41
CA THR A 168 -14.96 -6.15 -19.39
C THR A 168 -14.17 -5.29 -18.41
N HIS A 169 -13.36 -5.90 -17.54
CA HIS A 169 -12.68 -5.23 -16.43
C HIS A 169 -11.85 -4.04 -16.91
N ALA A 170 -11.02 -4.21 -17.93
CA ALA A 170 -10.19 -3.12 -18.47
C ALA A 170 -11.01 -1.90 -18.95
N SER A 171 -12.21 -2.15 -19.50
CA SER A 171 -13.11 -1.09 -19.96
C SER A 171 -13.88 -0.41 -18.83
N LEU A 172 -14.18 -1.13 -17.75
CA LEU A 172 -14.95 -0.65 -16.60
C LEU A 172 -14.08 -0.11 -15.46
N LYS A 173 -12.78 -0.37 -15.51
CA LYS A 173 -11.77 0.03 -14.53
C LYS A 173 -11.92 1.50 -14.06
N PRO A 174 -12.12 2.51 -14.93
CA PRO A 174 -12.31 3.89 -14.48
C PRO A 174 -13.54 4.09 -13.59
N VAL A 175 -14.67 3.50 -13.97
CA VAL A 175 -15.96 3.63 -13.25
C VAL A 175 -15.93 2.87 -11.93
N ILE A 176 -15.35 1.66 -11.91
CA ILE A 176 -15.23 0.84 -10.70
C ILE A 176 -14.32 1.52 -9.69
N SER A 177 -13.21 2.07 -10.17
CA SER A 177 -12.26 2.84 -9.33
C SER A 177 -12.98 4.05 -8.73
N MET A 178 -13.76 4.78 -9.53
CA MET A 178 -14.55 5.93 -9.08
C MET A 178 -15.57 5.54 -8.00
N TRP A 179 -16.35 4.46 -8.18
CA TRP A 179 -17.30 4.01 -7.17
C TRP A 179 -16.63 3.59 -5.86
N LEU A 180 -15.49 2.89 -5.94
CA LEU A 180 -14.74 2.52 -4.74
C LEU A 180 -14.22 3.75 -4.00
N SER A 181 -13.66 4.73 -4.72
CA SER A 181 -13.23 6.02 -4.17
C SER A 181 -14.38 6.77 -3.48
N ILE A 182 -15.55 6.83 -4.10
CA ILE A 182 -16.76 7.41 -3.50
C ILE A 182 -17.15 6.66 -2.21
N ALA A 183 -17.09 5.33 -2.21
CA ALA A 183 -17.41 4.53 -1.02
C ALA A 183 -16.38 4.74 0.12
N ILE A 184 -15.10 4.91 -0.20
CA ILE A 184 -14.05 5.19 0.80
C ILE A 184 -14.28 6.57 1.42
N ARG A 185 -14.54 7.60 0.60
CA ARG A 185 -14.88 8.95 1.10
C ARG A 185 -16.21 8.98 1.85
N GLY A 186 -17.17 8.18 1.40
CA GLY A 186 -18.48 8.02 2.03
C GLY A 186 -18.40 7.62 3.49
N LEU A 187 -17.37 6.84 3.89
CA LEU A 187 -17.12 6.46 5.28
C LEU A 187 -16.97 7.67 6.20
N LEU A 188 -16.18 8.67 5.79
CA LEU A 188 -15.95 9.89 6.55
C LEU A 188 -17.25 10.66 6.77
N ALA A 189 -18.11 10.65 5.73
CA ALA A 189 -19.39 11.33 5.73
C ALA A 189 -20.47 10.65 6.59
N MET A 190 -20.21 9.46 7.15
CA MET A 190 -21.11 8.78 8.08
C MET A 190 -20.88 9.17 9.56
N GLY A 191 -19.87 10.00 9.85
CA GLY A 191 -19.54 10.45 11.20
C GLY A 191 -18.80 9.40 12.05
N GLU A 192 -18.16 9.87 13.13
CA GLU A 192 -17.38 9.01 14.02
C GLU A 192 -18.27 8.04 14.80
N ASN A 193 -17.95 6.74 14.73
CA ASN A 193 -18.60 5.73 15.54
C ASN A 193 -17.65 4.53 15.74
N ARG A 194 -17.21 4.33 16.99
CA ARG A 194 -16.30 3.24 17.36
C ARG A 194 -16.94 1.85 17.40
N ASN A 195 -18.27 1.77 17.44
CA ASN A 195 -19.02 0.50 17.46
C ASN A 195 -19.38 0.04 16.05
N ARG A 196 -19.35 0.94 15.07
CA ARG A 196 -19.61 0.62 13.67
C ARG A 196 -18.47 -0.17 13.05
N ARG A 197 -18.80 -1.09 12.13
CA ARG A 197 -17.83 -1.82 11.31
C ARG A 197 -18.30 -1.79 9.86
N VAL A 198 -17.59 -1.03 9.02
CA VAL A 198 -17.79 -1.00 7.57
C VAL A 198 -16.63 -1.75 6.93
N TRP A 199 -16.91 -2.91 6.35
CA TRP A 199 -15.89 -3.78 5.77
C TRP A 199 -15.71 -3.50 4.27
N TYR A 200 -14.47 -3.26 3.86
CA TYR A 200 -14.04 -3.16 2.48
C TYR A 200 -13.22 -4.40 2.15
N PHE A 201 -13.81 -5.31 1.37
CA PHE A 201 -13.11 -6.45 0.80
C PHE A 201 -12.70 -6.12 -0.63
N CYS A 202 -11.40 -5.98 -0.85
CA CYS A 202 -10.86 -5.70 -2.18
C CYS A 202 -9.88 -6.83 -2.53
N ASP A 203 -10.29 -7.70 -3.44
CA ASP A 203 -9.54 -8.89 -3.86
C ASP A 203 -8.26 -8.54 -4.59
N GLU A 204 -8.28 -7.52 -5.46
CA GLU A 204 -7.13 -7.14 -6.29
C GLU A 204 -7.13 -5.63 -6.58
N ILE A 205 -6.72 -4.83 -5.58
CA ILE A 205 -6.58 -3.37 -5.71
C ILE A 205 -5.67 -2.95 -6.88
N PRO A 206 -4.53 -3.61 -7.14
CA PRO A 206 -3.66 -3.24 -8.26
C PRO A 206 -4.32 -3.28 -9.66
N THR A 207 -5.43 -3.99 -9.84
CA THR A 207 -6.13 -3.95 -11.12
C THR A 207 -6.88 -2.63 -11.36
N LEU A 208 -7.09 -1.81 -10.32
CA LEU A 208 -7.78 -0.53 -10.36
C LEU A 208 -6.85 0.65 -10.72
N HIS A 209 -7.44 1.83 -10.94
CA HIS A 209 -6.65 3.06 -11.05
C HIS A 209 -6.04 3.39 -9.69
N LYS A 210 -4.98 4.20 -9.69
CA LYS A 210 -4.47 4.77 -8.44
C LYS A 210 -5.61 5.49 -7.71
N LEU A 211 -5.89 5.08 -6.47
CA LEU A 211 -6.90 5.66 -5.60
C LEU A 211 -6.20 6.51 -4.53
N PRO A 212 -6.07 7.84 -4.70
CA PRO A 212 -5.42 8.70 -3.69
C PRO A 212 -6.06 8.56 -2.32
N ASP A 213 -7.39 8.43 -2.31
CA ASP A 213 -8.24 8.24 -1.13
C ASP A 213 -7.81 7.07 -0.25
N LEU A 214 -7.29 5.99 -0.82
CA LEU A 214 -6.82 4.86 0.00
C LEU A 214 -5.63 5.26 0.87
N VAL A 215 -4.71 6.04 0.32
CA VAL A 215 -3.49 6.46 1.04
C VAL A 215 -3.83 7.51 2.11
N GLU A 216 -4.77 8.40 1.80
CA GLU A 216 -5.16 9.51 2.69
C GLU A 216 -6.15 9.08 3.79
N ILE A 217 -7.13 8.23 3.47
CA ILE A 217 -8.29 7.96 4.34
C ILE A 217 -8.11 6.72 5.21
N VAL A 218 -7.46 5.66 4.70
CA VAL A 218 -7.30 4.41 5.45
C VAL A 218 -6.62 4.61 6.82
N PRO A 219 -5.56 5.45 6.96
CA PRO A 219 -4.95 5.72 8.26
C PRO A 219 -5.92 6.31 9.29
N GLU A 220 -6.87 7.15 8.86
CA GLU A 220 -7.86 7.80 9.74
C GLU A 220 -9.18 7.03 9.87
N ALA A 221 -9.42 6.04 9.01
CA ALA A 221 -10.71 5.36 8.91
C ALA A 221 -11.13 4.63 10.20
N ARG A 222 -10.20 4.32 11.10
CA ARG A 222 -10.46 3.60 12.35
C ARG A 222 -11.49 4.29 13.25
N LYS A 223 -11.47 5.64 13.35
CA LYS A 223 -12.43 6.38 14.18
C LYS A 223 -13.86 6.38 13.61
N PHE A 224 -13.99 6.12 12.31
CA PHE A 224 -15.26 6.00 11.59
C PHE A 224 -15.76 4.55 11.47
N GLY A 225 -14.98 3.58 12.00
CA GLY A 225 -15.34 2.15 11.95
C GLY A 225 -14.98 1.44 10.65
N GLY A 226 -14.12 2.03 9.80
CA GLY A 226 -13.65 1.38 8.58
C GLY A 226 -12.73 0.19 8.86
N CYS A 227 -12.95 -0.92 8.15
CA CYS A 227 -12.15 -2.14 8.21
C CYS A 227 -11.78 -2.56 6.79
N TYR A 228 -10.49 -2.60 6.48
CA TYR A 228 -10.00 -2.88 5.12
C TYR A 228 -9.33 -4.23 5.05
N VAL A 229 -9.68 -5.01 4.04
CA VAL A 229 -9.07 -6.32 3.72
C VAL A 229 -8.65 -6.26 2.25
N PHE A 230 -7.35 -6.23 2.03
CA PHE A 230 -6.76 -6.20 0.69
C PHE A 230 -6.12 -7.54 0.35
N GLY A 231 -6.49 -8.09 -0.80
CA GLY A 231 -5.71 -9.10 -1.50
C GLY A 231 -4.69 -8.40 -2.39
N ILE A 232 -3.43 -8.80 -2.25
CA ILE A 232 -2.34 -8.38 -3.14
C ILE A 232 -1.52 -9.60 -3.51
N GLN A 233 -1.13 -9.71 -4.78
CA GLN A 233 -0.26 -10.80 -5.24
C GLN A 233 1.22 -10.47 -5.01
N SER A 234 1.60 -9.20 -5.16
CA SER A 234 2.97 -8.74 -4.99
C SER A 234 3.00 -7.30 -4.47
N SER A 235 3.92 -7.00 -3.55
CA SER A 235 4.19 -5.63 -3.10
C SER A 235 4.64 -4.73 -4.25
N THR A 236 5.35 -5.28 -5.25
CA THR A 236 5.82 -4.53 -6.42
C THR A 236 4.68 -3.96 -7.27
N GLN A 237 3.54 -4.66 -7.36
CA GLN A 237 2.37 -4.15 -8.09
C GLN A 237 1.77 -2.92 -7.41
N MET A 238 1.81 -2.89 -6.07
CA MET A 238 1.40 -1.70 -5.31
C MET A 238 2.38 -0.55 -5.55
N GLU A 239 3.69 -0.82 -5.55
CA GLU A 239 4.73 0.18 -5.85
C GLU A 239 4.58 0.76 -7.25
N ASP A 240 4.25 -0.04 -8.26
CA ASP A 240 4.07 0.42 -9.64
C ASP A 240 2.92 1.43 -9.79
N ILE A 241 1.83 1.24 -9.03
CA ILE A 241 0.62 2.05 -9.13
C ILE A 241 0.67 3.26 -8.22
N TYR A 242 1.08 3.06 -6.97
CA TYR A 242 1.05 4.10 -5.95
C TYR A 242 2.38 4.86 -5.85
N GLY A 243 3.48 4.26 -6.30
CA GLY A 243 4.85 4.67 -6.01
C GLY A 243 5.33 4.05 -4.69
N GLU A 244 6.64 3.85 -4.57
CA GLU A 244 7.30 3.18 -3.43
C GLU A 244 6.84 3.72 -2.07
N LYS A 245 6.90 5.04 -1.87
CA LYS A 245 6.53 5.67 -0.59
C LYS A 245 5.06 5.48 -0.22
N ALA A 246 4.16 5.70 -1.17
CA ALA A 246 2.71 5.62 -0.91
C ALA A 246 2.25 4.17 -0.74
N ALA A 247 2.86 3.23 -1.47
CA ALA A 247 2.63 1.80 -1.29
C ALA A 247 3.07 1.36 0.12
N ALA A 248 4.29 1.74 0.56
CA ALA A 248 4.77 1.45 1.90
C ALA A 248 3.84 2.01 2.98
N THR A 249 3.45 3.29 2.89
CA THR A 249 2.51 3.91 3.84
C THR A 249 1.18 3.17 3.91
N LEU A 250 0.65 2.71 2.78
CA LEU A 250 -0.61 1.95 2.75
C LEU A 250 -0.47 0.54 3.34
N LEU A 251 0.66 -0.13 3.12
CA LEU A 251 0.90 -1.47 3.69
C LEU A 251 1.22 -1.40 5.19
N ASP A 252 1.87 -0.34 5.66
CA ASP A 252 2.24 -0.15 7.07
C ASP A 252 1.03 0.00 7.99
N VAL A 253 -0.08 0.58 7.50
CA VAL A 253 -1.33 0.66 8.28
C VAL A 253 -2.07 -0.68 8.36
N MET A 254 -1.70 -1.67 7.53
CA MET A 254 -2.31 -3.00 7.50
C MET A 254 -1.62 -3.91 8.53
N ASN A 255 -2.12 -3.86 9.76
CA ASN A 255 -1.48 -4.52 10.91
C ASN A 255 -1.69 -6.05 10.98
N THR A 256 -2.81 -6.56 10.48
CA THR A 256 -3.03 -8.02 10.39
C THR A 256 -2.60 -8.46 9.02
N ARG A 257 -1.60 -9.34 8.94
CA ARG A 257 -1.04 -9.80 7.67
C ARG A 257 -1.18 -11.32 7.56
N VAL A 258 -1.60 -11.76 6.38
CA VAL A 258 -1.78 -13.18 6.04
C VAL A 258 -0.92 -13.45 4.81
N PHE A 259 0.14 -14.22 5.00
CA PHE A 259 1.13 -14.51 3.97
C PHE A 259 0.91 -15.91 3.40
N PHE A 260 0.59 -15.98 2.11
CA PHE A 260 0.48 -17.22 1.35
C PHE A 260 1.79 -17.53 0.62
N ARG A 261 1.82 -18.68 -0.07
CA ARG A 261 2.96 -19.07 -0.91
C ARG A 261 3.32 -17.96 -1.89
N SER A 262 4.60 -17.58 -1.91
CA SER A 262 5.16 -16.70 -2.94
C SER A 262 6.37 -17.37 -3.60
N PRO A 263 6.38 -17.58 -4.93
CA PRO A 263 7.48 -18.26 -5.61
C PRO A 263 8.72 -17.36 -5.78
N SER A 264 8.56 -16.03 -5.74
CA SER A 264 9.65 -15.08 -5.96
C SER A 264 10.55 -14.97 -4.73
N TYR A 265 11.86 -15.15 -4.89
CA TYR A 265 12.84 -14.99 -3.80
C TYR A 265 12.71 -13.61 -3.12
N LYS A 266 12.64 -12.52 -3.91
CA LYS A 266 12.56 -11.16 -3.37
C LYS A 266 11.34 -10.96 -2.46
N ILE A 267 10.19 -11.52 -2.86
CA ILE A 267 8.95 -11.42 -2.08
C ILE A 267 8.98 -12.36 -0.88
N ALA A 268 9.47 -13.60 -1.05
CA ALA A 268 9.58 -14.56 0.04
C ALA A 268 10.55 -14.09 1.13
N ASP A 269 11.67 -13.49 0.74
CA ASP A 269 12.64 -12.88 1.66
C ASP A 269 12.03 -11.68 2.40
N TYR A 270 11.32 -10.80 1.67
CA TYR A 270 10.55 -9.71 2.29
C TYR A 270 9.54 -10.24 3.31
N VAL A 271 8.75 -11.26 2.96
CA VAL A 271 7.78 -11.89 3.86
C VAL A 271 8.47 -12.53 5.08
N ALA A 272 9.63 -13.16 4.93
CA ALA A 272 10.38 -13.74 6.04
C ALA A 272 10.78 -12.67 7.07
N HIS A 273 11.26 -11.52 6.60
CA HIS A 273 11.60 -10.38 7.46
C HIS A 273 10.35 -9.75 8.11
N GLU A 274 9.23 -9.69 7.39
CA GLU A 274 7.95 -9.19 7.91
C GLU A 274 7.33 -10.11 8.98
N ILE A 275 7.54 -11.42 8.89
CA ILE A 275 7.15 -12.37 9.95
C ILE A 275 8.01 -12.18 11.20
N GLY A 276 9.30 -11.88 11.00
CA GLY A 276 10.24 -11.51 12.04
C GLY A 276 11.38 -12.49 12.28
N GLU A 277 12.28 -12.10 13.18
CA GLU A 277 13.48 -12.84 13.57
C GLU A 277 13.42 -13.24 15.05
N LYS A 278 14.21 -14.24 15.42
CA LYS A 278 14.49 -14.61 16.80
C LYS A 278 15.99 -14.71 17.03
N GLU A 279 16.41 -14.38 18.24
CA GLU A 279 17.78 -14.64 18.70
C GLU A 279 17.81 -16.01 19.37
N ILE A 280 18.72 -16.87 18.93
CA ILE A 280 18.94 -18.19 19.51
C ILE A 280 20.36 -18.28 20.08
N LEU A 281 20.49 -18.87 21.27
CA LEU A 281 21.79 -19.24 21.83
C LEU A 281 22.12 -20.65 21.35
N LYS A 282 23.02 -20.74 20.38
CA LYS A 282 23.51 -22.00 19.83
C LYS A 282 24.70 -22.48 20.64
N ALA A 283 24.60 -23.67 21.22
CA ALA A 283 25.77 -24.32 21.81
C ALA A 283 26.69 -24.76 20.66
N SER A 284 27.94 -24.28 20.67
CA SER A 284 28.97 -24.69 19.74
C SER A 284 29.97 -25.59 20.46
N GLU A 285 30.15 -26.82 19.98
CA GLU A 285 31.16 -27.73 20.47
C GLU A 285 32.29 -27.81 19.45
N GLN A 286 33.48 -27.42 19.86
CA GLN A 286 34.68 -27.52 19.05
C GLN A 286 35.52 -28.69 19.56
N TYR A 287 35.66 -29.71 18.71
CA TYR A 287 36.52 -30.86 18.97
C TYR A 287 37.92 -30.56 18.42
N SER A 288 38.88 -30.38 19.31
CA SER A 288 40.29 -30.25 18.93
C SER A 288 40.97 -31.61 19.02
N TYR A 289 41.19 -32.25 17.87
CA TYR A 289 41.94 -33.50 17.78
C TYR A 289 43.45 -33.23 17.75
N GLY A 290 44.15 -33.66 18.80
CA GLY A 290 45.60 -33.67 18.85
C GLY A 290 46.18 -34.93 18.18
N ALA A 291 47.46 -34.90 17.80
CA ALA A 291 48.15 -36.10 17.27
C ALA A 291 48.41 -37.19 18.34
N ASP A 292 48.06 -36.94 19.61
CA ASP A 292 48.28 -37.82 20.76
C ASP A 292 46.93 -38.15 21.43
N PRO A 293 46.53 -39.43 21.54
CA PRO A 293 45.20 -39.86 22.00
C PRO A 293 44.86 -39.51 23.46
N VAL A 294 45.81 -38.98 24.23
CA VAL A 294 45.62 -38.62 25.65
C VAL A 294 45.14 -37.16 25.83
N ARG A 295 45.03 -36.37 24.76
CA ARG A 295 44.74 -34.93 24.87
C ARG A 295 43.74 -34.43 23.82
N ASP A 296 42.55 -35.03 23.80
CA ASP A 296 41.39 -34.46 23.11
C ASP A 296 40.69 -33.46 24.05
N GLY A 297 40.57 -32.21 23.61
CA GLY A 297 39.88 -31.15 24.33
C GLY A 297 38.54 -30.83 23.68
N VAL A 298 37.45 -30.87 24.45
CA VAL A 298 36.14 -30.37 24.03
C VAL A 298 35.98 -28.95 24.58
N SER A 299 35.86 -27.98 23.68
CA SER A 299 35.53 -26.59 24.04
C SER A 299 34.06 -26.35 23.72
N THR A 300 33.28 -25.98 24.73
CA THR A 300 31.85 -25.64 24.57
C THR A 300 31.68 -24.13 24.68
N GLY A 301 31.27 -23.49 23.59
CA GLY A 301 30.87 -22.09 23.54
C GLY A 301 29.36 -21.93 23.44
N LYS A 302 28.83 -20.76 23.81
CA LYS A 302 27.48 -20.33 23.45
C LYS A 302 27.63 -19.17 22.48
N GLU A 303 27.10 -19.32 21.28
CA GLU A 303 27.07 -18.29 20.26
C GLU A 303 25.64 -17.77 20.11
N MET A 304 25.47 -16.45 20.18
CA MET A 304 24.18 -15.81 19.93
C MET A 304 24.05 -15.57 18.43
N GLU A 305 23.05 -16.19 17.81
CA GLU A 305 22.77 -16.10 16.38
C GLU A 305 21.36 -15.56 16.16
N ARG A 306 21.21 -14.55 15.28
CA ARG A 306 19.90 -14.03 14.88
C ARG A 306 19.42 -14.78 13.64
N VAL A 307 18.25 -15.39 13.72
CA VAL A 307 17.70 -16.25 12.67
C VAL A 307 16.25 -15.88 12.41
N THR A 308 15.82 -15.87 11.14
CA THR A 308 14.41 -15.64 10.81
C THR A 308 13.51 -16.73 11.42
N LEU A 309 12.29 -16.37 11.79
CA LEU A 309 11.32 -17.34 12.32
C LEU A 309 10.94 -18.38 11.27
N VAL A 310 10.91 -17.96 10.01
CA VAL A 310 10.56 -18.76 8.84
C VAL A 310 11.60 -18.45 7.76
N SER A 311 12.09 -19.48 7.06
CA SER A 311 13.00 -19.26 5.94
C SER A 311 12.25 -18.81 4.69
N TYR A 312 12.91 -18.08 3.78
CA TYR A 312 12.31 -17.76 2.47
C TYR A 312 11.90 -19.04 1.70
N SER A 313 12.64 -20.15 1.88
CA SER A 313 12.33 -21.44 1.24
C SER A 313 11.07 -22.09 1.81
N ASP A 314 10.78 -21.90 3.10
CA ASP A 314 9.51 -22.38 3.69
C ASP A 314 8.32 -21.65 3.07
N ILE A 315 8.46 -20.34 2.81
CA ILE A 315 7.42 -19.52 2.18
C ILE A 315 7.21 -19.94 0.73
N GLN A 316 8.29 -20.19 -0.02
CA GLN A 316 8.22 -20.67 -1.42
C GLN A 316 7.58 -22.06 -1.54
N SER A 317 7.80 -22.92 -0.55
CA SER A 317 7.32 -24.31 -0.52
C SER A 317 5.99 -24.50 0.21
N LEU A 318 5.34 -23.42 0.66
CA LEU A 318 4.03 -23.48 1.33
C LEU A 318 3.00 -24.23 0.47
N PRO A 319 2.31 -25.25 1.01
CA PRO A 319 1.21 -25.90 0.31
C PRO A 319 0.05 -24.93 0.06
N ASP A 320 -0.76 -25.22 -0.96
CA ASP A 320 -2.01 -24.50 -1.18
C ASP A 320 -2.90 -24.59 0.07
N LEU A 321 -3.69 -23.53 0.32
CA LEU A 321 -4.51 -23.37 1.53
C LEU A 321 -3.70 -23.35 2.84
N THR A 322 -2.41 -23.06 2.81
CA THR A 322 -1.60 -22.82 4.02
C THR A 322 -1.03 -21.41 4.01
N CYS A 323 -1.05 -20.73 5.15
CA CYS A 323 -0.52 -19.37 5.29
C CYS A 323 0.17 -19.15 6.63
N TYR A 324 0.97 -18.10 6.73
CA TYR A 324 1.42 -17.53 8.00
C TYR A 324 0.57 -16.31 8.35
N VAL A 325 0.13 -16.21 9.60
CA VAL A 325 -0.69 -15.10 10.10
C VAL A 325 0.09 -14.36 11.17
N THR A 326 0.15 -13.04 11.03
CA THR A 326 0.64 -12.13 12.08
C THR A 326 -0.51 -11.22 12.53
N LEU A 327 -0.65 -11.08 13.85
CA LEU A 327 -1.68 -10.26 14.48
C LEU A 327 -1.04 -9.05 15.17
N PRO A 328 -1.74 -7.91 15.26
CA PRO A 328 -1.26 -6.75 16.00
C PRO A 328 -1.11 -7.06 17.49
N GLY A 329 0.04 -6.69 18.07
CA GLY A 329 0.33 -6.85 19.50
C GLY A 329 1.33 -7.99 19.77
N PRO A 330 1.48 -8.40 21.03
CA PRO A 330 2.48 -9.39 21.45
C PRO A 330 2.02 -10.83 21.16
N TYR A 331 1.57 -11.10 19.92
CA TYR A 331 1.12 -12.42 19.50
C TYR A 331 2.15 -13.09 18.61
N PRO A 332 2.38 -14.41 18.75
CA PRO A 332 3.30 -15.13 17.88
C PRO A 332 2.75 -15.23 16.46
N ALA A 333 3.65 -15.29 15.48
CA ALA A 333 3.29 -15.68 14.13
C ALA A 333 2.85 -17.15 14.10
N VAL A 334 1.73 -17.45 13.44
CA VAL A 334 1.16 -18.81 13.40
C VAL A 334 1.09 -19.31 11.96
N LYS A 335 1.53 -20.55 11.74
CA LYS A 335 1.27 -21.28 10.50
C LYS A 335 -0.14 -21.89 10.57
N LEU A 336 -1.03 -21.46 9.68
CA LEU A 336 -2.42 -21.87 9.64
C LEU A 336 -2.71 -22.69 8.37
N ALA A 337 -3.32 -23.86 8.53
CA ALA A 337 -3.90 -24.64 7.44
C ALA A 337 -5.39 -24.32 7.31
N LEU A 338 -5.77 -23.71 6.19
CA LEU A 338 -7.14 -23.35 5.86
C LEU A 338 -7.89 -24.56 5.32
N LYS A 339 -9.18 -24.66 5.67
CA LYS A 339 -10.10 -25.65 5.10
C LYS A 339 -11.02 -24.96 4.12
N TYR A 340 -11.01 -25.43 2.88
CA TYR A 340 -11.98 -24.96 1.88
C TYR A 340 -13.39 -25.30 2.34
N GLN A 341 -14.28 -24.31 2.29
CA GLN A 341 -15.69 -24.48 2.60
C GLN A 341 -16.50 -24.13 1.35
N GLU A 342 -17.14 -25.12 0.75
CA GLU A 342 -18.05 -24.89 -0.37
C GLU A 342 -19.29 -24.11 0.11
N ARG A 343 -19.68 -23.10 -0.64
CA ARG A 343 -20.84 -22.24 -0.33
C ARG A 343 -21.99 -22.50 -1.30
N PRO A 344 -23.25 -22.46 -0.81
CA PRO A 344 -24.41 -22.60 -1.68
C PRO A 344 -24.48 -21.44 -2.68
N LYS A 345 -24.87 -21.74 -3.91
CA LYS A 345 -25.03 -20.77 -4.99
C LYS A 345 -26.46 -20.20 -4.92
N VAL A 346 -26.62 -19.04 -4.28
CA VAL A 346 -27.92 -18.41 -4.01
C VAL A 346 -28.41 -17.52 -5.14
N ALA A 347 -27.50 -17.00 -5.97
CA ALA A 347 -27.83 -16.10 -7.08
C ALA A 347 -26.98 -16.39 -8.32
N PRO A 348 -27.44 -16.00 -9.53
CA PRO A 348 -26.59 -15.96 -10.71
C PRO A 348 -25.40 -15.03 -10.48
N GLU A 349 -24.21 -15.46 -10.92
CA GLU A 349 -22.99 -14.67 -10.81
C GLU A 349 -23.08 -13.35 -11.59
N PHE A 350 -23.65 -13.42 -12.79
CA PHE A 350 -23.77 -12.29 -13.71
C PHE A 350 -25.03 -12.45 -14.55
N ILE A 351 -25.76 -11.35 -14.75
CA ILE A 351 -26.90 -11.31 -15.68
C ILE A 351 -26.58 -10.25 -16.73
N PRO A 352 -26.30 -10.64 -17.99
CA PRO A 352 -25.97 -9.68 -19.03
C PRO A 352 -27.07 -8.63 -19.22
N ARG A 353 -26.67 -7.37 -19.29
CA ARG A 353 -27.55 -6.24 -19.57
C ARG A 353 -27.63 -5.95 -21.07
N GLU A 354 -28.84 -5.68 -21.56
CA GLU A 354 -29.03 -5.20 -22.92
C GLU A 354 -28.66 -3.70 -23.01
N MET A 355 -27.61 -3.41 -23.77
CA MET A 355 -27.18 -2.05 -24.09
C MET A 355 -27.95 -1.54 -25.31
N ASN A 356 -28.19 -0.22 -25.40
CA ASN A 356 -28.87 0.37 -26.55
C ASN A 356 -27.94 0.32 -27.80
N PRO A 357 -28.25 -0.49 -28.82
CA PRO A 357 -27.36 -0.71 -29.96
C PRO A 357 -27.18 0.55 -30.82
N GLU A 358 -28.18 1.43 -30.89
CA GLU A 358 -28.10 2.67 -31.68
C GLU A 358 -27.18 3.70 -31.02
N ALA A 359 -27.28 3.83 -29.69
CA ALA A 359 -26.40 4.71 -28.92
C ALA A 359 -24.95 4.21 -28.97
N GLU A 360 -24.77 2.89 -28.87
CA GLU A 360 -23.46 2.26 -28.99
C GLU A 360 -22.85 2.43 -30.39
N SER A 361 -23.64 2.22 -31.45
CA SER A 361 -23.19 2.43 -32.84
C SER A 361 -22.76 3.87 -33.09
N ARG A 362 -23.58 4.85 -32.66
CA ARG A 362 -23.25 6.27 -32.77
C ARG A 362 -21.95 6.60 -32.05
N LEU A 363 -21.79 6.11 -30.82
CA LEU A 363 -20.61 6.40 -30.02
C LEU A 363 -19.35 5.71 -30.58
N ASN A 364 -19.47 4.48 -31.10
CA ASN A 364 -18.36 3.80 -31.77
C ASN A 364 -17.92 4.55 -33.02
N ALA A 365 -18.85 5.14 -33.78
CA ALA A 365 -18.50 6.01 -34.91
C ALA A 365 -17.76 7.30 -34.45
N VAL A 366 -18.19 7.90 -33.34
CA VAL A 366 -17.52 9.06 -32.72
C VAL A 366 -16.09 8.69 -32.31
N LEU A 367 -15.90 7.55 -31.64
CA LEU A 367 -14.59 7.07 -31.20
C LEU A 367 -13.67 6.74 -32.38
N ALA A 368 -14.18 6.06 -33.41
CA ALA A 368 -13.39 5.75 -34.62
C ALA A 368 -12.94 7.01 -35.36
N ALA A 369 -13.82 8.02 -35.47
CA ALA A 369 -13.46 9.32 -36.03
C ALA A 369 -12.37 10.03 -35.20
N ARG A 370 -12.43 9.91 -33.87
CA ARG A 370 -11.44 10.48 -32.96
C ARG A 370 -10.08 9.79 -33.05
N GLU A 371 -10.06 8.48 -33.17
CA GLU A 371 -8.83 7.73 -33.40
C GLU A 371 -8.19 8.07 -34.75
N ALA A 372 -8.99 8.41 -35.77
CA ALA A 372 -8.49 8.89 -37.05
C ALA A 372 -7.89 10.30 -36.95
N GLU A 373 -8.58 11.24 -36.27
CA GLU A 373 -8.08 12.60 -36.01
C GLU A 373 -6.79 12.59 -35.17
N GLY A 374 -6.74 11.74 -34.14
CA GLY A 374 -5.56 11.55 -33.31
C GLY A 374 -4.38 10.98 -34.09
N ARG A 375 -4.60 9.99 -34.97
CA ARG A 375 -3.57 9.45 -35.88
C ARG A 375 -3.07 10.49 -36.88
N GLN A 376 -3.98 11.28 -37.45
CA GLN A 376 -3.63 12.36 -38.37
C GLN A 376 -2.79 13.43 -37.68
N MET A 377 -3.12 13.78 -36.44
CA MET A 377 -2.33 14.70 -35.62
C MET A 377 -0.97 14.13 -35.24
N ALA A 378 -0.89 12.86 -34.82
CA ALA A 378 0.39 12.21 -34.52
C ALA A 378 1.35 12.21 -35.72
N SER A 379 0.83 12.01 -36.94
CA SER A 379 1.62 12.10 -38.17
C SER A 379 2.19 13.50 -38.46
N LEU A 380 1.67 14.56 -37.83
CA LEU A 380 2.21 15.92 -37.93
C LEU A 380 3.38 16.16 -36.97
N PHE A 381 3.63 15.26 -36.01
CA PHE A 381 4.70 15.34 -35.01
C PHE A 381 5.81 14.29 -35.21
N GLU A 382 5.66 13.38 -36.17
CA GLU A 382 6.78 12.55 -36.64
C GLU A 382 7.61 13.37 -37.65
N PRO A 383 8.94 13.50 -37.47
CA PRO A 383 9.78 14.06 -38.52
C PRO A 383 9.71 13.15 -39.74
N ASP A 384 9.51 13.72 -40.93
CA ASP A 384 9.49 13.02 -42.22
C ASP A 384 10.67 12.03 -42.30
N ALA A 385 10.43 10.75 -42.03
CA ALA A 385 11.28 9.71 -42.57
C ALA A 385 10.97 9.70 -44.07
N GLU A 386 11.95 10.15 -44.86
CA GLU A 386 11.87 10.24 -46.31
C GLU A 386 11.10 9.06 -46.90
N LYS A 387 10.01 9.39 -47.59
CA LYS A 387 9.24 8.46 -48.42
C LYS A 387 10.16 7.87 -49.48
N VAL A 388 10.72 6.69 -49.22
CA VAL A 388 11.27 5.85 -50.28
C VAL A 388 10.07 5.28 -51.05
N ALA A 389 9.88 5.76 -52.28
CA ALA A 389 8.84 5.30 -53.19
C ALA A 389 8.98 3.79 -53.47
N PRO A 390 7.88 3.01 -53.57
CA PRO A 390 7.95 1.62 -53.95
C PRO A 390 8.20 1.52 -55.46
N ALA A 391 9.34 0.95 -55.84
CA ALA A 391 9.61 0.55 -57.22
C ALA A 391 8.68 -0.61 -57.63
N ALA A 392 8.23 -0.53 -58.87
CA ALA A 392 7.20 -1.34 -59.49
C ALA A 392 7.45 -2.86 -59.43
N ALA A 393 6.33 -3.59 -59.37
CA ALA A 393 6.22 -5.03 -59.46
C ALA A 393 6.58 -5.55 -60.87
N GLU A 394 7.39 -6.62 -60.94
CA GLU A 394 7.28 -7.64 -61.99
C GLU A 394 7.67 -9.04 -61.45
N ARG A 395 6.67 -9.94 -61.51
CA ARG A 395 6.71 -11.34 -61.98
C ARG A 395 7.32 -12.47 -61.13
N GLN A 396 6.43 -13.45 -60.91
CA GLN A 396 6.57 -14.91 -61.11
C GLN A 396 7.04 -15.83 -59.96
N ALA A 397 6.06 -16.66 -59.55
CA ALA A 397 6.08 -18.12 -59.47
C ALA A 397 6.87 -18.88 -58.37
N GLU A 398 6.08 -19.69 -57.65
CA GLU A 398 6.34 -21.05 -57.14
C GLU A 398 7.32 -21.30 -55.96
N GLN A 399 6.79 -22.04 -54.98
CA GLN A 399 7.47 -22.82 -53.90
C GLN A 399 8.54 -23.78 -54.47
N PRO A 400 9.50 -24.40 -53.70
CA PRO A 400 9.34 -24.92 -52.33
C PRO A 400 10.59 -25.00 -51.38
N GLN A 401 10.32 -25.33 -50.11
CA GLN A 401 11.08 -26.16 -49.13
C GLN A 401 12.56 -25.90 -48.73
N GLN A 402 12.80 -26.17 -47.43
CA GLN A 402 14.05 -26.13 -46.66
C GLN A 402 15.21 -26.99 -47.23
N PRO A 403 16.46 -26.63 -46.86
CA PRO A 403 17.41 -27.66 -46.41
C PRO A 403 18.14 -27.35 -45.09
N GLN A 404 18.66 -28.45 -44.52
CA GLN A 404 19.30 -28.65 -43.22
C GLN A 404 20.71 -28.06 -43.07
N GLN A 405 21.17 -28.03 -41.80
CA GLN A 405 22.50 -27.64 -41.29
C GLN A 405 23.69 -28.38 -41.94
N PRO A 406 24.89 -27.75 -41.95
CA PRO A 406 26.17 -28.45 -41.95
C PRO A 406 26.90 -28.40 -40.59
N GLN A 407 27.64 -29.48 -40.32
CA GLN A 407 28.50 -29.75 -39.15
C GLN A 407 29.80 -28.94 -39.13
N GLN A 408 30.41 -28.88 -37.93
CA GLN A 408 31.67 -28.23 -37.52
C GLN A 408 32.94 -28.65 -38.29
N PRO A 409 33.95 -27.76 -38.32
CA PRO A 409 35.37 -28.14 -38.23
C PRO A 409 36.05 -27.66 -36.92
N GLN A 410 37.11 -28.39 -36.54
CA GLN A 410 37.89 -28.32 -35.30
C GLN A 410 38.78 -27.07 -35.10
N GLN A 411 39.15 -26.84 -33.83
CA GLN A 411 39.97 -25.75 -33.26
C GLN A 411 41.37 -25.54 -33.87
N PRO A 412 41.86 -24.30 -33.79
CA PRO A 412 43.24 -24.04 -33.36
C PRO A 412 43.34 -23.11 -32.12
N GLN A 413 44.38 -23.41 -31.34
CA GLN A 413 45.01 -22.81 -30.16
C GLN A 413 44.67 -21.37 -29.69
N GLN A 414 44.63 -21.25 -28.35
CA GLN A 414 44.48 -20.03 -27.54
C GLN A 414 45.56 -18.95 -27.80
N PRO A 415 45.16 -17.68 -27.95
CA PRO A 415 45.96 -16.52 -27.58
C PRO A 415 45.63 -16.05 -26.15
N GLN A 416 46.64 -15.54 -25.47
CA GLN A 416 46.63 -15.01 -24.10
C GLN A 416 45.61 -13.86 -23.92
N GLN A 417 44.98 -13.81 -22.74
CA GLN A 417 44.06 -12.74 -22.32
C GLN A 417 44.76 -11.38 -22.22
N PRO A 418 44.14 -10.29 -22.73
CA PRO A 418 44.52 -8.92 -22.37
C PRO A 418 44.12 -8.59 -20.93
N GLN A 419 45.00 -7.91 -20.20
CA GLN A 419 44.76 -7.38 -18.86
C GLN A 419 43.59 -6.37 -18.85
N GLN A 420 42.76 -6.44 -17.80
CA GLN A 420 41.68 -5.49 -17.52
C GLN A 420 42.23 -4.08 -17.18
N PRO A 421 41.54 -2.99 -17.56
CA PRO A 421 41.83 -1.65 -17.08
C PRO A 421 41.43 -1.49 -15.61
N GLN A 422 42.32 -0.94 -14.78
CA GLN A 422 42.08 -0.59 -13.38
C GLN A 422 41.13 0.63 -13.26
N GLN A 423 40.22 0.58 -12.28
CA GLN A 423 39.37 1.69 -11.83
C GLN A 423 40.19 2.80 -11.15
N PRO A 424 39.74 4.08 -11.18
CA PRO A 424 40.44 5.21 -10.57
C PRO A 424 40.31 5.23 -9.03
N GLN A 425 41.43 5.50 -8.35
CA GLN A 425 41.56 5.63 -6.90
C GLN A 425 41.07 7.00 -6.37
N GLN A 426 40.47 7.01 -5.17
CA GLN A 426 40.19 8.21 -4.36
C GLN A 426 41.50 8.83 -3.78
N PRO A 427 41.52 10.13 -3.42
CA PRO A 427 42.73 10.82 -2.95
C PRO A 427 43.06 10.51 -1.48
N GLN A 428 44.33 10.24 -1.18
CA GLN A 428 44.89 10.13 0.17
C GLN A 428 45.37 11.49 0.72
N GLN A 429 45.18 11.70 2.04
CA GLN A 429 45.78 12.79 2.83
C GLN A 429 47.31 12.62 2.99
N PRO A 430 48.06 13.71 3.21
CA PRO A 430 49.53 13.66 3.29
C PRO A 430 50.06 13.28 4.69
N GLN A 431 51.14 12.49 4.71
CA GLN A 431 52.00 12.22 5.87
C GLN A 431 53.27 13.08 5.85
N GLN A 432 53.80 13.42 7.03
CA GLN A 432 55.19 13.82 7.27
C GLN A 432 55.57 13.57 8.76
N PRO A 433 56.86 13.51 9.16
CA PRO A 433 57.75 12.33 9.15
C PRO A 433 58.27 11.90 10.56
N GLN A 434 59.04 10.81 10.63
CA GLN A 434 59.55 10.15 11.86
C GLN A 434 60.85 10.74 12.47
N GLN A 435 60.84 10.84 13.82
CA GLN A 435 61.84 10.61 14.90
C GLN A 435 63.20 11.36 14.98
N PRO A 436 63.65 11.70 16.23
CA PRO A 436 64.54 10.80 16.99
C PRO A 436 64.24 10.63 18.51
N GLN A 437 64.93 9.66 19.13
CA GLN A 437 64.80 9.10 20.49
C GLN A 437 65.30 9.99 21.65
N GLN A 438 64.63 9.84 22.82
CA GLN A 438 64.99 9.88 24.27
C GLN A 438 66.24 10.64 24.78
N PRO A 439 66.17 11.25 26.00
CA PRO A 439 66.27 10.47 27.26
C PRO A 439 65.47 10.93 28.51
N GLN A 440 65.14 9.91 29.32
CA GLN A 440 65.14 9.82 30.80
C GLN A 440 64.39 10.84 31.69
N GLN A 441 63.46 10.32 32.51
CA GLN A 441 63.04 10.92 33.78
C GLN A 441 64.17 10.79 34.83
N PRO A 442 64.37 11.79 35.70
CA PRO A 442 65.02 11.59 36.98
C PRO A 442 64.01 11.14 38.05
N GLN A 443 64.36 10.06 38.75
CA GLN A 443 63.86 9.75 40.10
C GLN A 443 64.79 10.36 41.17
N SER A 444 64.27 10.36 42.41
CA SER A 444 64.86 10.72 43.71
C SER A 444 64.48 12.14 44.16
N THR A 445 63.97 12.40 45.37
CA THR A 445 64.17 11.77 46.69
C THR A 445 62.93 12.00 47.60
N VAL A 446 62.49 11.00 48.38
CA VAL A 446 62.71 10.76 49.83
C VAL A 446 62.03 11.75 50.81
N ALA A 447 61.37 11.15 51.81
CA ALA A 447 60.87 11.69 53.08
C ALA A 447 59.60 12.56 53.00
N GLY A 448 58.61 12.41 53.88
CA GLY A 448 58.57 11.74 55.16
C GLY A 448 57.74 12.59 56.12
N ASP A 449 56.67 11.98 56.64
CA ASP A 449 56.03 12.24 57.93
C ASP A 449 55.21 13.54 58.19
N LYS A 450 53.95 13.25 58.54
CA LYS A 450 53.19 13.70 59.72
C LYS A 450 52.54 15.10 59.79
N LYS A 451 51.22 14.97 59.89
CA LYS A 451 50.30 15.50 60.92
C LYS A 451 49.89 16.99 60.87
N SER A 452 48.58 17.12 60.69
CA SER A 452 47.62 17.85 61.55
C SER A 452 47.84 19.34 61.78
N ALA A 453 46.88 20.12 61.29
CA ALA A 453 45.87 20.81 62.12
C ALA A 453 45.57 22.24 61.63
N THR A 454 44.29 22.41 61.27
CA THR A 454 43.36 23.48 61.66
C THR A 454 43.47 24.92 61.10
N ALA A 455 42.27 25.33 60.63
CA ALA A 455 41.66 26.66 60.55
C ALA A 455 42.11 27.58 59.39
N GLY A 456 41.23 28.19 58.58
CA GLY A 456 39.77 28.27 58.62
C GLY A 456 39.20 28.97 57.38
N THR A 457 37.97 28.57 57.05
CA THR A 457 36.86 29.33 56.43
C THR A 457 37.12 30.32 55.29
N ALA A 458 36.69 29.93 54.09
CA ALA A 458 35.88 30.79 53.22
C ALA A 458 34.88 29.94 52.41
N VAL A 459 33.63 30.37 52.43
CA VAL A 459 32.43 29.73 51.89
C VAL A 459 32.34 29.96 50.38
N ASN A 460 32.07 28.91 49.60
CA ASN A 460 31.35 28.97 48.33
C ASN A 460 30.82 27.57 47.96
N THR A 461 29.51 27.41 47.98
CA THR A 461 28.75 26.20 47.61
C THR A 461 28.50 26.15 46.10
N PRO A 462 28.80 25.02 45.44
CA PRO A 462 28.11 24.59 44.23
C PRO A 462 27.34 23.29 44.49
N THR A 463 26.03 23.29 44.23
CA THR A 463 25.18 22.10 44.27
C THR A 463 25.33 21.30 42.98
N GLY A 464 26.14 20.23 43.05
CA GLY A 464 26.09 19.10 42.14
C GLY A 464 25.27 17.96 42.78
N GLY A 465 24.29 17.43 42.04
CA GLY A 465 23.59 16.20 42.36
C GLY A 465 24.28 15.01 41.68
N VAL A 466 24.88 14.16 42.50
CA VAL A 466 25.69 12.99 42.14
C VAL A 466 24.80 11.89 41.57
N GLY A 467 25.20 11.33 40.42
CA GLY A 467 24.64 10.10 39.88
C GLY A 467 24.83 8.95 40.87
N GLN A 468 23.73 8.30 41.23
CA GLN A 468 23.74 7.16 42.13
C GLN A 468 24.36 5.97 41.39
N GLU A 469 25.57 5.60 41.78
CA GLU A 469 26.18 4.31 41.46
C GLU A 469 25.22 3.19 41.90
N LEU A 470 24.71 2.43 40.93
CA LEU A 470 24.08 1.15 41.17
C LEU A 470 25.14 0.18 41.70
N LYS A 471 25.22 0.06 43.03
CA LYS A 471 25.87 -1.08 43.67
C LYS A 471 25.15 -2.35 43.23
N MET A 472 25.82 -3.17 42.41
CA MET A 472 25.51 -4.59 42.25
C MET A 472 25.46 -5.23 43.65
N LYS A 473 24.28 -5.70 44.04
CA LYS A 473 24.16 -6.71 45.10
C LYS A 473 24.53 -8.08 44.49
N PRO A 474 25.21 -8.96 45.23
CA PRO A 474 25.45 -10.32 44.76
C PRO A 474 24.12 -11.03 44.57
N GLU A 475 23.91 -11.57 43.37
CA GLU A 475 22.81 -12.49 43.05
C GLU A 475 23.12 -13.83 43.71
N ASP A 476 22.47 -14.08 44.86
CA ASP A 476 22.20 -15.41 45.43
C ASP A 476 21.07 -15.21 46.45
N ASP A 477 19.84 -15.00 45.95
CA ASP A 477 18.61 -15.19 46.72
C ASP A 477 17.68 -16.02 45.82
N GLU A 478 17.53 -17.31 46.15
CA GLU A 478 16.55 -18.21 45.55
C GLU A 478 15.17 -17.54 45.58
N GLN A 479 14.58 -17.26 44.42
CA GLN A 479 13.19 -16.82 44.37
C GLN A 479 12.32 -17.95 44.94
N PRO A 480 11.51 -17.70 45.98
CA PRO A 480 10.67 -18.75 46.56
C PRO A 480 9.69 -19.26 45.49
N LEU A 481 9.65 -20.57 45.30
CA LEU A 481 8.73 -21.22 44.37
C LEU A 481 7.28 -20.83 44.72
N PRO A 482 6.40 -20.66 43.71
CA PRO A 482 5.00 -20.34 43.94
C PRO A 482 4.35 -21.35 44.89
N PRO A 483 3.47 -20.91 45.82
CA PRO A 483 2.69 -21.81 46.65
C PRO A 483 1.97 -22.85 45.77
N GLY A 484 2.11 -24.13 46.12
CA GLY A 484 1.51 -25.23 45.37
C GLY A 484 2.40 -25.84 44.27
N ILE A 485 3.64 -25.37 44.07
CA ILE A 485 4.65 -26.02 43.22
C ILE A 485 5.74 -26.66 44.09
N ASN A 486 6.15 -27.90 43.78
CA ASN A 486 7.27 -28.57 44.45
C ASN A 486 8.63 -28.21 43.83
N GLU A 487 9.71 -28.66 44.47
CA GLU A 487 11.10 -28.42 44.03
C GLU A 487 11.42 -28.96 42.62
N SER A 488 10.61 -29.88 42.09
CA SER A 488 10.70 -30.39 40.71
C SER A 488 9.89 -29.61 39.67
N GLY A 489 9.17 -28.55 40.08
CA GLY A 489 8.37 -27.71 39.18
C GLY A 489 6.97 -28.26 38.86
N GLU A 490 6.50 -29.27 39.58
CA GLU A 490 5.17 -29.85 39.40
C GLU A 490 4.16 -29.18 40.37
N VAL A 491 2.95 -28.93 39.87
CA VAL A 491 1.86 -28.36 40.68
C VAL A 491 1.25 -29.46 41.55
N VAL A 492 1.51 -29.39 42.85
CA VAL A 492 1.02 -30.34 43.87
C VAL A 492 -0.27 -29.84 44.53
N ASP A 493 -0.50 -28.53 44.51
CA ASP A 493 -1.73 -27.91 45.01
C ASP A 493 -2.21 -26.80 44.05
N MET A 494 -3.16 -27.17 43.19
CA MET A 494 -3.71 -26.29 42.15
C MET A 494 -4.45 -25.08 42.74
N ALA A 495 -5.11 -25.23 43.89
CA ALA A 495 -5.88 -24.15 44.50
C ALA A 495 -4.97 -23.09 45.12
N ALA A 496 -3.86 -23.51 45.73
CA ALA A 496 -2.83 -22.60 46.24
C ALA A 496 -2.13 -21.84 45.09
N TYR A 497 -1.88 -22.52 43.97
CA TYR A 497 -1.26 -21.91 42.80
C TYR A 497 -2.16 -20.89 42.09
N GLU A 498 -3.45 -21.21 41.90
CA GLU A 498 -4.43 -20.29 41.29
C GLU A 498 -4.65 -19.03 42.14
N ALA A 499 -4.71 -19.16 43.47
CA ALA A 499 -4.85 -18.02 44.38
C ALA A 499 -3.63 -17.09 44.31
N TRP A 500 -2.43 -17.66 44.26
CA TRP A 500 -1.19 -16.90 44.09
C TRP A 500 -1.13 -16.19 42.72
N GLN A 501 -1.59 -16.85 41.65
CA GLN A 501 -1.64 -16.25 40.31
C GLN A 501 -2.58 -15.04 40.25
N ALA A 502 -3.78 -15.15 40.85
CA ALA A 502 -4.74 -14.07 40.91
C ALA A 502 -4.22 -12.85 41.70
N GLU A 503 -3.44 -13.08 42.76
CA GLU A 503 -2.83 -12.02 43.56
C GLU A 503 -1.70 -11.28 42.81
N GLN A 504 -0.93 -12.00 41.98
CA GLN A 504 0.09 -11.40 41.11
C GLN A 504 -0.54 -10.56 39.99
N GLU A 505 -1.63 -11.02 39.38
CA GLU A 505 -2.36 -10.26 38.36
C GLU A 505 -2.94 -8.95 38.93
N LEU A 506 -3.49 -9.00 40.15
CA LEU A 506 -4.01 -7.82 40.83
C LEU A 506 -2.90 -6.79 41.13
N ASN A 507 -1.75 -7.25 41.63
CA ASN A 507 -0.60 -6.38 41.89
C ASN A 507 -0.05 -5.75 40.60
N THR A 508 -0.03 -6.52 39.51
CA THR A 508 0.42 -6.03 38.20
C THR A 508 -0.54 -4.98 37.63
N GLN A 509 -1.85 -5.18 37.77
CA GLN A 509 -2.85 -4.19 37.40
C GLN A 509 -2.74 -2.90 38.22
N GLN A 510 -2.52 -3.02 39.55
CA GLN A 510 -2.30 -1.84 40.40
C GLN A 510 -1.01 -1.09 40.05
N GLN A 511 0.07 -1.78 39.69
CA GLN A 511 1.30 -1.13 39.20
C GLN A 511 1.10 -0.45 37.85
N MET A 512 0.31 -1.03 36.94
CA MET A 512 -0.04 -0.39 35.68
C MET A 512 -0.88 0.87 35.89
N GLN A 513 -1.91 0.82 36.76
CA GLN A 513 -2.71 1.99 37.12
C GLN A 513 -1.84 3.09 37.76
N ARG A 514 -0.92 2.73 38.66
CA ARG A 514 -0.02 3.69 39.30
C ARG A 514 0.97 4.33 38.30
N ARG A 515 1.39 3.59 37.26
CA ARG A 515 2.20 4.13 36.14
C ARG A 515 1.38 5.04 35.23
N GLU A 516 0.13 4.71 34.97
CA GLU A 516 -0.80 5.57 34.22
C GLU A 516 -1.07 6.89 34.96
N GLU A 517 -1.31 6.85 36.27
CA GLU A 517 -1.50 8.04 37.10
C GLU A 517 -0.26 8.96 37.11
N VAL A 518 0.94 8.37 37.16
CA VAL A 518 2.20 9.14 37.08
C VAL A 518 2.38 9.76 35.68
N ASN A 519 2.05 9.06 34.60
CA ASN A 519 2.10 9.62 33.24
C ASN A 519 1.06 10.72 33.00
N ILE A 520 -0.13 10.60 33.59
CA ILE A 520 -1.17 11.63 33.52
C ILE A 520 -0.73 12.90 34.27
N ASN A 521 -0.09 12.76 35.44
CA ASN A 521 0.42 13.91 36.18
C ASN A 521 1.63 14.58 35.49
N VAL A 522 2.51 13.81 34.83
CA VAL A 522 3.62 14.36 34.01
C VAL A 522 3.10 15.11 32.77
N HIS A 523 1.97 14.69 32.20
CA HIS A 523 1.33 15.43 31.11
C HIS A 523 0.59 16.69 31.57
N ARG A 524 0.12 16.73 32.82
CA ARG A 524 -0.58 17.89 33.39
C ARG A 524 0.38 19.03 33.77
N ASP A 525 1.57 18.72 34.29
CA ASP A 525 2.62 19.71 34.60
C ASP A 525 3.31 20.32 33.36
N ARG A 526 3.09 19.75 32.17
CA ARG A 526 3.60 20.30 30.89
C ARG A 526 2.60 21.18 30.14
N GLY A 527 1.42 21.44 30.69
CA GLY A 527 0.30 22.10 30.01
C GLY A 527 -0.09 23.49 30.50
N GLU A 528 0.49 23.99 31.59
CA GLU A 528 0.18 25.33 32.12
C GLU A 528 1.46 26.16 32.19
N ASP A 529 1.87 26.77 31.06
CA ASP A 529 2.69 27.99 31.00
C ASP A 529 2.92 28.38 29.52
N VAL A 530 1.89 28.91 28.86
CA VAL A 530 2.07 29.72 27.64
C VAL A 530 1.06 30.88 27.67
N GLU A 531 1.55 32.07 28.02
CA GLU A 531 0.81 33.32 27.82
C GLU A 531 0.78 33.68 26.31
N PRO A 532 -0.35 34.23 25.80
CA PRO A 532 -0.46 34.64 24.41
C PRO A 532 -0.02 36.10 24.21
N GLY A 533 1.08 36.31 23.49
CA GLY A 533 1.45 37.63 22.96
C GLY A 533 2.96 37.80 22.73
N ASP A 534 3.41 37.62 21.49
CA ASP A 534 4.13 38.66 20.72
C ASP A 534 4.79 38.09 19.44
N ASP A 535 4.65 38.91 18.39
CA ASP A 535 5.46 39.06 17.17
C ASP A 535 5.31 38.14 15.94
N PHE A 536 4.65 38.75 14.94
CA PHE A 536 4.94 38.89 13.49
C PHE A 536 5.13 37.67 12.58
#